data_AF-A0A6F9BS31-F1
#
_entry.id   AF-A0A6F9BS31-F1
#
_cell.length_a   1.000
_cell.length_b   1.000
_cell.length_c   1.000
_cell.angle_alpha   90.00
_cell.angle_beta   90.00
_cell.angle_gamma   90.00
#
_symmetry.space_group_name_H-M   'P 1'
#
loop_
_entity.id
_entity.type
_entity.pdbx_description
1 polymer ?
#
loop_
_entity_poly.entity_id
_entity_poly.type
_entity_poly.pdbx_seq_one_letter_code
_entity_poly.pdbx_strand_id
1 'polypeptide(L)'
;MSSSDVSSSPKSTQAKTQHPDNNSKPVTKQNPVPASPPLRGLKLAPHRVLEQAQQRGRLKCSSCGGSRMFFCYTCCSLVGVSQQEIPSVKLPIKIDIIKHPSEVDGKSTAIHAKILAPDDVTIYTYPCIPEYEDETDKVVLVFPGPGSVSVEEMSQRLQNLADMKSAASPEEEPSPKRPKAEEAPGATQQAEGQTSGATHTEERGGEAGLEGQTETPGACPLQRVVFIDSTWNQTNRIITDERLQALLRVELKTRKTCFWRHQKGSPDTYLATIEAVYYFLKDYQELCLRQEYTGQYDNLMYFYCYLHTLINNAKTTAGRR
;
A
#
# COMPACT_ATOMS: atom_id res chain seq x y z
N MET A 1 18.06 -73.02 -57.75
CA MET A 1 18.01 -71.59 -58.12
C MET A 1 16.88 -71.00 -57.27
N SER A 2 17.19 -70.46 -56.09
CA SER A 2 17.65 -69.07 -55.86
C SER A 2 16.49 -68.07 -55.92
N SER A 3 16.24 -67.17 -54.97
CA SER A 3 16.80 -66.93 -53.61
C SER A 3 15.86 -65.95 -52.87
N SER A 4 15.88 -65.95 -51.51
CA SER A 4 15.80 -64.76 -50.62
C SER A 4 14.60 -63.78 -50.66
N ASP A 5 14.11 -63.20 -49.54
CA ASP A 5 14.37 -63.40 -48.09
C ASP A 5 13.37 -62.63 -47.19
N VAL A 6 13.31 -63.00 -45.89
CA VAL A 6 13.06 -62.12 -44.69
C VAL A 6 11.67 -61.43 -44.50
N SER A 7 11.01 -61.36 -43.33
CA SER A 7 11.38 -61.75 -41.94
C SER A 7 10.18 -62.15 -41.05
N SER A 8 10.47 -63.03 -40.08
CA SER A 8 9.79 -63.28 -38.79
C SER A 8 10.27 -62.28 -37.72
N SER A 9 9.78 -62.16 -36.46
CA SER A 9 8.67 -62.75 -35.65
C SER A 9 8.38 -61.84 -34.41
N PRO A 10 7.32 -62.05 -33.60
CA PRO A 10 6.94 -61.17 -32.49
C PRO A 10 7.35 -61.62 -31.06
N LYS A 11 7.47 -60.62 -30.17
CA LYS A 11 7.25 -60.57 -28.69
C LYS A 11 7.83 -61.66 -27.76
N SER A 12 8.63 -61.19 -26.79
CA SER A 12 9.19 -61.94 -25.65
C SER A 12 8.38 -61.78 -24.34
N THR A 13 8.78 -62.51 -23.30
CA THR A 13 7.94 -63.09 -22.24
C THR A 13 7.98 -62.33 -20.90
N GLN A 14 7.04 -62.68 -20.01
CA GLN A 14 6.83 -62.17 -18.66
C GLN A 14 8.00 -62.39 -17.67
N ALA A 15 8.08 -61.53 -16.65
CA ALA A 15 8.66 -61.87 -15.34
C ALA A 15 7.72 -61.39 -14.22
N LYS A 16 7.55 -62.22 -13.17
CA LYS A 16 6.72 -61.95 -11.98
C LYS A 16 7.55 -61.32 -10.86
N THR A 17 6.97 -60.41 -10.09
CA THR A 17 7.33 -60.22 -8.67
C THR A 17 6.11 -59.77 -7.87
N GLN A 18 6.15 -59.94 -6.54
CA GLN A 18 4.99 -60.13 -5.67
C GLN A 18 4.45 -58.83 -5.04
N HIS A 19 3.19 -58.88 -4.59
CA HIS A 19 2.56 -57.90 -3.70
C HIS A 19 3.19 -57.90 -2.30
N PRO A 20 3.09 -56.77 -1.59
CA PRO A 20 2.60 -56.76 -0.22
C PRO A 20 1.22 -56.09 -0.12
N ASP A 21 0.37 -56.60 0.76
CA ASP A 21 -0.86 -55.94 1.17
C ASP A 21 -0.56 -54.64 1.92
N ASN A 22 -1.35 -53.59 1.68
CA ASN A 22 -1.52 -52.55 2.70
C ASN A 22 -2.93 -51.96 2.71
N ASN A 23 -3.69 -52.34 3.73
CA ASN A 23 -5.06 -51.94 4.01
C ASN A 23 -5.15 -50.44 4.33
N SER A 24 -5.35 -49.60 3.31
CA SER A 24 -5.54 -48.16 3.48
C SER A 24 -7.02 -47.81 3.41
N LYS A 25 -7.60 -47.43 4.56
CA LYS A 25 -8.96 -46.89 4.66
C LYS A 25 -9.14 -45.69 3.71
N PRO A 26 -10.35 -45.48 3.14
CA PRO A 26 -10.58 -44.34 2.26
C PRO A 26 -10.33 -43.04 3.03
N VAL A 27 -9.33 -42.27 2.59
CA VAL A 27 -9.09 -40.92 3.10
C VAL A 27 -10.30 -40.08 2.75
N THR A 28 -11.11 -39.76 3.76
CA THR A 28 -12.27 -38.89 3.63
C THR A 28 -11.81 -37.60 2.97
N LYS A 29 -12.37 -37.29 1.79
CA LYS A 29 -12.17 -35.98 1.15
C LYS A 29 -12.65 -34.92 2.14
N GLN A 30 -11.71 -34.26 2.82
CA GLN A 30 -12.05 -33.11 3.63
C GLN A 30 -12.63 -32.07 2.68
N ASN A 31 -13.90 -31.73 2.89
CA ASN A 31 -14.51 -30.62 2.17
C ASN A 31 -13.65 -29.38 2.42
N PRO A 32 -13.31 -28.60 1.37
CA PRO A 32 -12.55 -27.37 1.58
C PRO A 32 -13.33 -26.51 2.58
N VAL A 33 -12.67 -26.18 3.70
CA VAL A 33 -13.23 -25.30 4.72
C VAL A 33 -13.65 -24.02 4.00
N PRO A 34 -14.92 -23.56 4.13
CA PRO A 34 -15.35 -22.36 3.45
C PRO A 34 -14.46 -21.22 3.88
N ALA A 35 -13.72 -20.65 2.91
CA ALA A 35 -12.78 -19.57 3.17
C ALA A 35 -13.48 -18.47 3.96
N SER A 36 -12.81 -17.97 5.00
CA SER A 36 -13.31 -16.82 5.74
C SER A 36 -13.58 -15.68 4.75
N PRO A 37 -14.73 -14.99 4.83
CA PRO A 37 -15.03 -13.85 3.99
C PRO A 37 -13.82 -12.90 3.95
N PRO A 38 -13.29 -12.58 2.76
CA PRO A 38 -12.10 -11.77 2.67
C PRO A 38 -12.36 -10.38 3.22
N LEU A 39 -11.30 -9.75 3.74
CA LEU A 39 -11.35 -8.41 4.32
C LEU A 39 -12.34 -8.27 5.48
N ARG A 40 -12.45 -9.31 6.34
CA ARG A 40 -13.16 -9.21 7.62
C ARG A 40 -12.52 -8.14 8.52
N GLY A 41 -13.37 -7.35 9.17
CA GLY A 41 -12.97 -6.37 10.19
C GLY A 41 -12.77 -4.94 9.70
N LEU A 42 -12.88 -4.67 8.38
CA LEU A 42 -12.79 -3.31 7.85
C LEU A 42 -13.92 -2.40 8.36
N LYS A 43 -13.56 -1.23 8.88
CA LYS A 43 -14.45 -0.13 9.31
C LYS A 43 -14.86 0.74 8.12
N LEU A 44 -15.58 0.14 7.17
CA LEU A 44 -16.07 0.83 5.98
C LEU A 44 -17.23 1.79 6.29
N ALA A 45 -17.26 2.92 5.57
CA ALA A 45 -18.45 3.75 5.46
C ALA A 45 -19.61 2.96 4.79
N PRO A 46 -20.88 3.31 5.05
CA PRO A 46 -22.02 2.64 4.42
C PRO A 46 -22.05 2.79 2.89
N HIS A 47 -22.41 1.71 2.17
CA HIS A 47 -22.50 1.71 0.70
C HIS A 47 -23.82 2.26 0.14
N ARG A 48 -24.68 2.87 0.97
CA ARG A 48 -26.04 3.33 0.62
C ARG A 48 -26.09 4.18 -0.65
N VAL A 49 -25.11 5.07 -0.83
CA VAL A 49 -24.99 5.95 -2.01
C VAL A 49 -24.68 5.14 -3.27
N LEU A 50 -23.80 4.13 -3.17
CA LEU A 50 -23.51 3.22 -4.28
C LEU A 50 -24.71 2.34 -4.62
N GLU A 51 -25.50 1.90 -3.63
CA GLU A 51 -26.75 1.17 -3.86
C GLU A 51 -27.78 2.01 -4.63
N GLN A 52 -27.94 3.29 -4.26
CA GLN A 52 -28.81 4.22 -4.99
C GLN A 52 -28.27 4.56 -6.38
N ALA A 53 -26.95 4.64 -6.58
CA ALA A 53 -26.34 4.80 -7.90
C ALA A 53 -26.55 3.54 -8.78
N GLN A 54 -26.39 2.35 -8.20
CA GLN A 54 -26.61 1.07 -8.87
C GLN A 54 -28.07 0.91 -9.35
N GLN A 55 -29.04 1.39 -8.57
CA GLN A 55 -30.46 1.43 -8.95
C GLN A 55 -30.75 2.42 -10.09
N ARG A 56 -30.11 3.60 -10.08
CA ARG A 56 -30.20 4.60 -11.16
C ARG A 56 -29.55 4.14 -12.45
N GLY A 57 -28.60 3.21 -12.37
CA GLY A 57 -27.91 2.64 -13.52
C GLY A 57 -26.80 3.54 -14.06
N ARG A 58 -26.30 3.20 -15.26
CA ARG A 58 -25.11 3.87 -15.82
C ARG A 58 -25.42 5.26 -16.35
N LEU A 59 -24.60 6.23 -15.96
CA LEU A 59 -24.66 7.61 -16.44
C LEU A 59 -23.46 7.96 -17.31
N LYS A 60 -23.52 9.12 -17.96
CA LYS A 60 -22.46 9.66 -18.83
C LYS A 60 -21.47 10.47 -18.00
N CYS A 61 -20.18 10.20 -18.15
CA CYS A 61 -19.12 11.07 -17.63
C CYS A 61 -19.18 12.43 -18.33
N SER A 62 -19.16 13.52 -17.57
CA SER A 62 -19.18 14.90 -18.08
C SER A 62 -17.99 15.24 -18.95
N SER A 63 -16.80 14.71 -18.65
CA SER A 63 -15.56 15.05 -19.35
C SER A 63 -15.36 14.28 -20.67
N CYS A 64 -15.74 13.00 -20.75
CA CYS A 64 -15.48 12.16 -21.94
C CYS A 64 -16.71 11.49 -22.57
N GLY A 65 -17.92 11.71 -22.05
CA GLY A 65 -19.15 11.06 -22.55
C GLY A 65 -19.20 9.53 -22.37
N GLY A 66 -18.22 8.94 -21.68
CA GLY A 66 -18.18 7.51 -21.40
C GLY A 66 -19.32 7.08 -20.47
N SER A 67 -20.03 6.00 -20.80
CA SER A 67 -21.03 5.41 -19.90
C SER A 67 -20.35 4.63 -18.77
N ARG A 68 -20.65 4.99 -17.52
CA ARG A 68 -19.99 4.49 -16.29
C ARG A 68 -21.05 4.33 -15.17
N MET A 69 -20.73 3.57 -14.12
CA MET A 69 -21.64 3.36 -12.99
C MET A 69 -21.37 4.35 -11.83
N PHE A 70 -20.18 4.28 -11.22
CA PHE A 70 -19.82 5.10 -10.05
C PHE A 70 -18.67 6.10 -10.32
N PHE A 71 -17.78 5.77 -11.25
CA PHE A 71 -16.60 6.57 -11.59
C PHE A 71 -16.14 6.32 -13.03
N CYS A 72 -15.51 7.33 -13.62
CA CYS A 72 -14.84 7.24 -14.90
C CYS A 72 -13.37 6.89 -14.71
N TYR A 73 -13.03 5.64 -15.02
CA TYR A 73 -11.67 5.13 -15.04
C TYR A 73 -10.73 5.80 -16.07
N THR A 74 -11.27 6.59 -17.01
CA THR A 74 -10.48 7.32 -18.02
C THR A 74 -10.15 8.75 -17.56
N CYS A 75 -11.11 9.44 -16.94
CA CYS A 75 -10.96 10.84 -16.49
C CYS A 75 -10.65 10.96 -14.99
N CYS A 76 -10.48 9.83 -14.30
CA CYS A 76 -10.30 9.74 -12.85
C CYS A 76 -11.32 10.55 -12.03
N SER A 77 -12.59 10.55 -12.44
CA SER A 77 -13.66 11.36 -11.85
C SER A 77 -14.84 10.51 -11.38
N LEU A 78 -15.63 11.01 -10.43
CA LEU A 78 -16.91 10.39 -10.06
C LEU A 78 -17.96 10.51 -11.17
N VAL A 79 -18.95 9.61 -11.15
CA VAL A 79 -20.12 9.58 -12.05
C VAL A 79 -21.33 9.10 -11.25
N GLY A 80 -22.41 9.89 -11.20
CA GLY A 80 -23.65 9.55 -10.49
C GLY A 80 -23.62 9.69 -8.96
N VAL A 81 -22.46 9.98 -8.40
CA VAL A 81 -22.22 10.29 -6.98
C VAL A 81 -21.27 11.49 -6.89
N SER A 82 -21.27 12.20 -5.77
CA SER A 82 -20.38 13.34 -5.48
C SER A 82 -19.34 13.00 -4.41
N GLN A 83 -18.28 13.81 -4.29
CA GLN A 83 -17.20 13.57 -3.33
C GLN A 83 -17.68 13.67 -1.87
N GLN A 84 -18.72 14.47 -1.62
CA GLN A 84 -19.33 14.67 -0.31
C GLN A 84 -20.18 13.46 0.15
N GLU A 85 -20.56 12.56 -0.78
CA GLU A 85 -21.40 11.39 -0.50
C GLU A 85 -20.59 10.10 -0.28
N ILE A 86 -19.27 10.12 -0.52
CA ILE A 86 -18.38 8.97 -0.37
C ILE A 86 -17.29 9.28 0.68
N PRO A 87 -16.65 8.27 1.30
CA PRO A 87 -15.53 8.53 2.18
C PRO A 87 -14.34 9.13 1.41
N SER A 88 -13.66 10.08 2.04
CA SER A 88 -12.34 10.56 1.62
C SER A 88 -11.29 10.04 2.61
N VAL A 89 -10.14 9.61 2.11
CA VAL A 89 -9.04 9.03 2.89
C VAL A 89 -7.81 9.92 2.75
N LYS A 90 -7.26 10.38 3.88
CA LYS A 90 -5.97 11.08 3.91
C LYS A 90 -4.86 10.05 4.09
N LEU A 91 -3.81 10.12 3.26
CA LEU A 91 -2.69 9.19 3.34
C LEU A 91 -1.50 9.81 4.10
N PRO A 92 -0.68 9.01 4.79
CA PRO A 92 0.52 9.47 5.48
C PRO A 92 1.71 9.70 4.51
N ILE A 93 1.54 9.36 3.24
CA ILE A 93 2.59 9.27 2.22
C ILE A 93 1.98 9.51 0.83
N LYS A 94 2.76 10.06 -0.11
CA LYS A 94 2.33 10.17 -1.52
C LYS A 94 2.42 8.82 -2.23
N ILE A 95 1.49 8.56 -3.14
CA ILE A 95 1.39 7.32 -3.90
C ILE A 95 1.37 7.62 -5.39
N ASP A 96 2.35 7.12 -6.11
CA ASP A 96 2.38 7.19 -7.57
C ASP A 96 2.12 5.80 -8.17
N ILE A 97 1.11 5.69 -9.05
CA ILE A 97 0.72 4.42 -9.67
C ILE A 97 1.02 4.48 -11.16
N ILE A 98 1.96 3.63 -11.60
CA ILE A 98 2.35 3.50 -13.01
C ILE A 98 1.46 2.46 -13.68
N LYS A 99 0.47 2.93 -14.43
CA LYS A 99 -0.50 2.12 -15.16
C LYS A 99 0.02 1.74 -16.55
N HIS A 100 -0.09 0.46 -16.90
CA HIS A 100 0.22 -0.01 -18.25
C HIS A 100 -0.87 0.43 -19.25
N PRO A 101 -0.52 0.98 -20.44
CA PRO A 101 -1.50 1.50 -21.40
C PRO A 101 -2.42 0.42 -21.98
N SER A 102 -2.05 -0.86 -21.91
CA SER A 102 -2.91 -1.99 -22.30
C SER A 102 -3.64 -2.66 -21.14
N GLU A 103 -3.58 -2.11 -19.92
CA GLU A 103 -4.41 -2.56 -18.80
C GLU A 103 -5.86 -2.14 -19.04
N VAL A 104 -6.81 -3.06 -18.84
CA VAL A 104 -8.21 -2.79 -19.14
C VAL A 104 -8.79 -1.90 -18.04
N ASP A 105 -9.06 -0.64 -18.34
CA ASP A 105 -9.48 0.36 -17.35
C ASP A 105 -10.68 -0.06 -16.49
N GLY A 106 -11.66 -0.79 -17.05
CA GLY A 106 -12.80 -1.36 -16.31
C GLY A 106 -12.47 -2.56 -15.40
N LYS A 107 -11.19 -2.92 -15.29
CA LYS A 107 -10.63 -3.95 -14.41
C LYS A 107 -9.57 -3.42 -13.44
N SER A 108 -8.86 -2.36 -13.82
CA SER A 108 -7.94 -1.62 -12.95
C SER A 108 -8.61 -1.26 -11.61
N THR A 109 -7.85 -1.40 -10.52
CA THR A 109 -8.29 -1.00 -9.18
C THR A 109 -7.55 0.24 -8.66
N ALA A 110 -6.52 0.70 -9.36
CA ALA A 110 -5.81 1.95 -9.08
C ALA A 110 -6.74 3.16 -8.98
N ILE A 111 -7.79 3.19 -9.81
CA ILE A 111 -8.84 4.22 -9.80
C ILE A 111 -9.53 4.37 -8.44
N HIS A 112 -9.66 3.30 -7.64
CA HIS A 112 -10.25 3.40 -6.30
C HIS A 112 -9.39 4.31 -5.41
N ALA A 113 -8.07 4.11 -5.40
CA ALA A 113 -7.14 4.93 -4.63
C ALA A 113 -7.21 6.41 -5.08
N LYS A 114 -7.24 6.68 -6.40
CA LYS A 114 -7.30 8.07 -6.91
C LYS A 114 -8.61 8.79 -6.58
N ILE A 115 -9.74 8.09 -6.55
CA ILE A 115 -11.03 8.69 -6.19
C ILE A 115 -11.14 8.95 -4.67
N LEU A 116 -10.61 8.02 -3.86
CA LEU A 116 -10.76 8.05 -2.41
C LEU A 116 -9.69 8.90 -1.71
N ALA A 117 -8.50 9.04 -2.30
CA ALA A 117 -7.39 9.86 -1.80
C ALA A 117 -6.82 10.77 -2.92
N PRO A 118 -7.63 11.69 -3.47
CA PRO A 118 -7.28 12.44 -4.69
C PRO A 118 -6.05 13.34 -4.55
N ASP A 119 -5.77 13.85 -3.35
CA ASP A 119 -4.63 14.74 -3.09
C ASP A 119 -3.30 14.00 -2.89
N ASP A 120 -3.36 12.70 -2.56
CA ASP A 120 -2.19 11.91 -2.17
C ASP A 120 -1.83 10.82 -3.19
N VAL A 121 -2.75 10.47 -4.10
CA VAL A 121 -2.54 9.47 -5.15
C VAL A 121 -2.44 10.13 -6.52
N THR A 122 -1.44 9.77 -7.33
CA THR A 122 -1.36 10.13 -8.75
C THR A 122 -1.31 8.86 -9.60
N ILE A 123 -2.00 8.86 -10.75
CA ILE A 123 -1.94 7.75 -11.71
C ILE A 123 -1.28 8.28 -12.98
N TYR A 124 -0.18 7.63 -13.37
CA TYR A 124 0.55 7.91 -14.59
C TYR A 124 0.34 6.77 -15.58
N THR A 125 0.24 7.08 -16.87
CA THR A 125 0.19 6.05 -17.91
C THR A 125 1.56 5.88 -18.54
N TYR A 126 2.14 4.68 -18.46
CA TYR A 126 3.43 4.36 -19.05
C TYR A 126 3.44 4.69 -20.57
N PRO A 127 4.46 5.38 -21.11
CA PRO A 127 5.81 5.59 -20.54
C PRO A 127 6.01 6.86 -19.69
N CYS A 128 4.94 7.57 -19.31
CA CYS A 128 5.03 8.86 -18.61
C CYS A 128 5.28 8.70 -17.10
N ILE A 129 6.34 7.99 -16.69
CA ILE A 129 6.78 7.89 -15.29
C ILE A 129 7.45 9.21 -14.85
N PRO A 130 7.28 9.67 -13.60
CA PRO A 130 8.10 10.74 -13.04
C PRO A 130 9.58 10.36 -12.91
N GLU A 131 10.43 11.38 -12.83
CA GLU A 131 11.82 11.22 -12.41
C GLU A 131 11.91 11.18 -10.87
N TYR A 132 12.73 10.27 -10.33
CA TYR A 132 12.89 10.05 -8.88
C TYR A 132 14.35 10.13 -8.41
N GLU A 133 15.28 10.48 -9.30
CA GLU A 133 16.72 10.30 -9.13
C GLU A 133 17.27 11.04 -7.89
N ASP A 134 16.86 12.30 -7.72
CA ASP A 134 17.20 13.15 -6.57
C ASP A 134 16.52 12.74 -5.24
N GLU A 135 15.53 11.84 -5.29
CA GLU A 135 14.74 11.39 -4.14
C GLU A 135 14.82 9.87 -3.90
N THR A 136 15.82 9.18 -4.47
CA THR A 136 15.97 7.71 -4.39
C THR A 136 16.05 7.14 -2.95
N ASP A 137 16.44 7.94 -1.95
CA ASP A 137 16.41 7.58 -0.53
C ASP A 137 15.06 7.87 0.18
N LYS A 138 14.08 8.41 -0.55
CA LYS A 138 12.75 8.82 -0.05
C LYS A 138 11.59 8.25 -0.88
N VAL A 139 11.91 7.56 -1.97
CA VAL A 139 10.95 6.89 -2.86
C VAL A 139 11.26 5.39 -2.91
N VAL A 140 10.23 4.56 -2.74
CA VAL A 140 10.33 3.09 -2.84
C VAL A 140 9.34 2.52 -3.85
N LEU A 141 9.65 1.36 -4.41
CA LEU A 141 8.79 0.65 -5.36
C LEU A 141 8.21 -0.61 -4.71
N VAL A 142 6.90 -0.71 -4.57
CA VAL A 142 6.24 -1.94 -4.11
C VAL A 142 6.09 -2.89 -5.29
N PHE A 143 7.04 -3.82 -5.41
CA PHE A 143 7.05 -4.86 -6.44
C PHE A 143 7.90 -6.07 -6.00
N PRO A 144 7.39 -7.33 -6.09
CA PRO A 144 8.16 -8.52 -5.76
C PRO A 144 9.25 -8.81 -6.80
N GLY A 145 10.43 -9.24 -6.38
CA GLY A 145 11.47 -9.68 -7.32
C GLY A 145 12.84 -9.91 -6.67
N PRO A 146 13.87 -10.31 -7.44
CA PRO A 146 15.21 -10.50 -6.91
C PRO A 146 15.73 -9.24 -6.21
N GLY A 147 16.03 -9.34 -4.91
CA GLY A 147 16.48 -8.23 -4.07
C GLY A 147 15.36 -7.43 -3.36
N SER A 148 14.09 -7.87 -3.39
CA SER A 148 13.02 -7.21 -2.63
C SER A 148 13.08 -7.43 -1.12
N VAL A 149 12.91 -6.33 -0.37
CA VAL A 149 12.94 -6.29 1.09
C VAL A 149 11.53 -6.32 1.70
N SER A 150 11.42 -6.58 3.01
CA SER A 150 10.15 -6.37 3.73
C SER A 150 9.92 -4.88 4.02
N VAL A 151 8.71 -4.50 4.43
CA VAL A 151 8.40 -3.13 4.89
C VAL A 151 9.19 -2.76 6.16
N GLU A 152 9.43 -3.74 7.04
CA GLU A 152 10.27 -3.57 8.23
C GLU A 152 11.75 -3.32 7.88
N GLU A 153 12.31 -4.12 6.98
CA GLU A 153 13.70 -3.96 6.50
C GLU A 153 13.86 -2.65 5.70
N MET A 154 12.86 -2.26 4.91
CA MET A 154 12.79 -0.93 4.29
C MET A 154 12.87 0.17 5.35
N SER A 155 12.06 0.10 6.42
CA SER A 155 12.08 1.08 7.50
C SER A 155 13.46 1.24 8.15
N GLN A 156 14.15 0.12 8.41
CA GLN A 156 15.50 0.10 8.97
C GLN A 156 16.53 0.73 8.03
N ARG A 157 16.51 0.36 6.74
CA ARG A 157 17.43 0.92 5.73
C ARG A 157 17.27 2.43 5.56
N LEU A 158 16.02 2.91 5.53
CA LEU A 158 15.71 4.33 5.39
C LEU A 158 16.15 5.15 6.61
N GLN A 159 15.96 4.62 7.83
CA GLN A 159 16.45 5.27 9.04
C GLN A 159 17.98 5.41 9.02
N ASN A 160 18.69 4.30 8.75
CA ASN A 160 20.16 4.30 8.70
C ASN A 160 20.71 5.32 7.67
N LEU A 161 20.04 5.48 6.52
CA LEU A 161 20.42 6.48 5.51
C LEU A 161 20.21 7.92 5.99
N ALA A 162 19.12 8.20 6.72
CA ALA A 162 18.88 9.51 7.32
C ALA A 162 19.91 9.84 8.41
N ASP A 163 20.25 8.86 9.25
CA ASP A 163 21.23 9.02 10.32
C ASP A 163 22.64 9.30 9.75
N MET A 164 23.06 8.57 8.70
CA MET A 164 24.35 8.82 8.04
C MET A 164 24.41 10.17 7.32
N LYS A 165 23.32 10.62 6.68
CA LYS A 165 23.26 11.98 6.09
C LYS A 165 23.32 13.07 7.14
N SER A 166 22.67 12.86 8.29
CA SER A 166 22.69 13.80 9.42
C SER A 166 24.10 13.93 10.04
N ALA A 167 24.83 12.81 10.14
CA ALA A 167 26.21 12.79 10.64
C ALA A 167 27.27 13.34 9.66
N ALA A 168 26.93 13.53 8.37
CA ALA A 168 27.86 13.95 7.31
C ALA A 168 27.81 15.45 6.99
N SER A 169 27.03 16.25 7.73
CA SER A 169 26.95 17.70 7.55
C SER A 169 28.07 18.40 8.35
N PRO A 170 28.97 19.16 7.71
CA PRO A 170 30.10 19.75 8.42
C PRO A 170 29.70 20.96 9.28
N GLU A 171 30.18 20.98 10.52
CA GLU A 171 30.38 22.24 11.25
C GLU A 171 31.43 23.09 10.52
N GLU A 172 31.19 24.39 10.35
CA GLU A 172 32.17 25.50 10.31
C GLU A 172 31.42 26.82 9.99
N GLU A 173 31.06 27.57 11.03
CA GLU A 173 30.95 29.04 10.97
C GLU A 173 31.60 29.57 12.25
N PRO A 174 32.63 30.45 12.20
CA PRO A 174 33.48 30.71 13.36
C PRO A 174 32.82 31.64 14.37
N SER A 175 32.80 31.23 15.64
CA SER A 175 32.36 32.07 16.77
C SER A 175 33.00 33.47 16.76
N PRO A 176 32.24 34.57 16.60
CA PRO A 176 32.79 35.91 16.67
C PRO A 176 33.30 36.22 18.09
N LYS A 177 34.51 36.79 18.15
CA LYS A 177 35.26 36.96 19.40
C LYS A 177 34.58 37.94 20.37
N ARG A 178 34.42 37.47 21.61
CA ARG A 178 34.04 38.23 22.81
C ARG A 178 34.86 39.52 22.99
N PRO A 179 34.24 40.71 23.07
CA PRO A 179 34.86 41.90 23.64
C PRO A 179 34.92 41.82 25.17
N LYS A 180 35.92 42.50 25.73
CA LYS A 180 36.24 42.54 27.16
C LYS A 180 35.39 43.60 27.88
N ALA A 181 35.13 43.40 29.17
CA ALA A 181 34.44 44.38 30.01
C ALA A 181 35.33 45.57 30.38
N GLU A 182 34.71 46.73 30.54
CA GLU A 182 35.19 47.85 31.37
C GLU A 182 34.06 48.30 32.30
N GLU A 183 34.42 48.81 33.49
CA GLU A 183 33.49 49.08 34.60
C GLU A 183 32.96 50.53 34.60
N ALA A 184 31.76 50.67 35.17
CA ALA A 184 31.17 51.74 36.01
C ALA A 184 31.96 53.08 36.23
N PRO A 185 31.31 54.24 36.54
CA PRO A 185 30.13 54.31 37.44
C PRO A 185 29.11 55.48 37.26
N GLY A 186 28.04 55.49 38.09
CA GLY A 186 27.49 56.76 38.63
C GLY A 186 25.97 56.96 38.72
N ALA A 187 25.43 56.93 39.95
CA ALA A 187 24.24 57.62 40.52
C ALA A 187 22.85 57.62 39.79
N THR A 188 21.73 57.11 40.33
CA THR A 188 20.90 57.43 41.54
C THR A 188 19.68 58.36 41.24
N GLN A 189 18.53 58.05 41.90
CA GLN A 189 17.21 58.75 41.97
C GLN A 189 16.13 58.12 41.04
N GLN A 190 15.06 57.46 41.55
CA GLN A 190 13.86 57.95 42.27
C GLN A 190 12.88 58.71 41.33
N ALA A 191 11.54 58.59 41.37
CA ALA A 191 10.62 57.99 42.37
C ALA A 191 9.27 57.51 41.75
N GLU A 192 8.47 56.76 42.55
CA GLU A 192 6.98 56.70 42.64
C GLU A 192 6.10 56.62 41.36
N GLY A 193 5.10 55.74 41.19
CA GLY A 193 4.49 54.68 42.03
C GLY A 193 3.62 53.75 41.13
N GLN A 194 2.50 53.11 41.51
CA GLN A 194 1.74 53.04 42.78
C GLN A 194 1.01 51.66 42.91
N THR A 195 0.34 51.48 44.05
CA THR A 195 -0.64 50.46 44.51
C THR A 195 -1.93 50.37 43.64
N SER A 196 -2.77 49.32 43.61
CA SER A 196 -3.14 48.20 44.52
C SER A 196 -3.84 47.07 43.72
N GLY A 197 -4.10 45.83 44.21
CA GLY A 197 -3.78 45.13 45.46
C GLY A 197 -4.55 43.79 45.58
N ALA A 198 -4.20 42.96 46.59
CA ALA A 198 -4.88 41.73 47.06
C ALA A 198 -4.91 40.46 46.14
N THR A 199 -4.89 39.20 46.62
CA THR A 199 -4.54 38.60 47.94
C THR A 199 -4.47 37.06 47.78
N HIS A 200 -3.32 36.43 48.10
CA HIS A 200 -3.09 35.02 48.55
C HIS A 200 -3.67 33.84 47.70
N THR A 201 -3.15 32.61 47.72
CA THR A 201 -2.33 31.91 48.72
C THR A 201 -1.38 30.90 48.04
N GLU A 202 -0.21 30.64 48.63
CA GLU A 202 0.64 29.49 48.26
C GLU A 202 0.00 28.17 48.73
N GLU A 203 0.30 27.06 48.05
CA GLU A 203 0.85 25.87 48.71
C GLU A 203 1.80 25.11 47.75
N ARG A 204 2.76 24.41 48.35
CA ARG A 204 4.00 23.95 47.72
C ARG A 204 4.07 22.42 47.76
N GLY A 205 3.69 21.77 46.65
CA GLY A 205 3.79 20.32 46.48
C GLY A 205 4.78 19.97 45.37
N GLY A 206 6.04 19.73 45.72
CA GLY A 206 7.05 19.26 44.77
C GLY A 206 7.15 17.74 44.77
N GLU A 207 6.78 17.10 43.67
CA GLU A 207 7.19 15.72 43.39
C GLU A 207 8.03 15.70 42.11
N ALA A 208 9.29 15.28 42.24
CA ALA A 208 10.21 15.11 41.13
C ALA A 208 9.88 13.80 40.40
N GLY A 209 8.88 13.84 39.52
CA GLY A 209 8.67 12.79 38.52
C GLY A 209 9.82 12.81 37.53
N LEU A 210 10.49 11.67 37.34
CA LEU A 210 11.44 11.50 36.24
C LEU A 210 10.66 11.58 34.93
N GLU A 211 10.76 12.71 34.22
CA GLU A 211 10.38 12.79 32.82
C GLU A 211 11.36 11.94 32.00
N GLY A 212 11.05 10.65 31.92
CA GLY A 212 11.70 9.74 30.99
C GLY A 212 11.56 10.32 29.59
N GLN A 213 12.69 10.61 28.96
CA GLN A 213 12.77 11.17 27.62
C GLN A 213 11.94 10.28 26.69
N THR A 214 10.76 10.75 26.33
CA THR A 214 9.98 10.16 25.26
C THR A 214 10.64 10.62 23.97
N GLU A 215 11.66 9.87 23.55
CA GLU A 215 12.22 9.98 22.21
C GLU A 215 11.04 9.87 21.24
N THR A 216 10.67 11.00 20.63
CA THR A 216 9.72 11.01 19.52
C THR A 216 10.32 10.12 18.44
N PRO A 217 9.71 8.98 18.09
CA PRO A 217 10.33 8.05 17.16
C PRO A 217 10.66 8.78 15.87
N GLY A 218 11.93 8.72 15.45
CA GLY A 218 12.40 9.36 14.23
C GLY A 218 11.44 9.03 13.09
N ALA A 219 10.83 10.07 12.52
CA ALA A 219 9.81 9.89 11.50
C ALA A 219 10.45 9.21 10.28
N CYS A 220 9.87 8.11 9.81
CA CYS A 220 10.36 7.41 8.63
C CYS A 220 10.51 8.42 7.48
N PRO A 221 11.69 8.58 6.85
CA PRO A 221 11.95 9.66 5.90
C PRO A 221 11.28 9.43 4.53
N LEU A 222 10.45 8.39 4.42
CA LEU A 222 9.78 8.00 3.19
C LEU A 222 8.69 9.01 2.80
N GLN A 223 8.84 9.62 1.63
CA GLN A 223 7.91 10.65 1.14
C GLN A 223 6.93 10.10 0.10
N ARG A 224 7.34 9.06 -0.64
CA ARG A 224 6.54 8.51 -1.75
C ARG A 224 6.74 6.99 -1.90
N VAL A 225 5.67 6.33 -2.31
CA VAL A 225 5.68 4.92 -2.73
C VAL A 225 5.12 4.78 -4.14
N VAL A 226 5.79 3.97 -4.97
CA VAL A 226 5.42 3.68 -6.35
C VAL A 226 4.79 2.29 -6.44
N PHE A 227 3.70 2.16 -7.20
CA PHE A 227 3.05 0.88 -7.54
C PHE A 227 2.91 0.74 -9.05
N ILE A 228 2.68 -0.50 -9.52
CA ILE A 228 2.41 -0.80 -10.94
C ILE A 228 0.96 -1.33 -11.08
N ASP A 229 0.16 -0.72 -11.96
CA ASP A 229 -1.20 -1.17 -12.32
C ASP A 229 -1.18 -1.83 -13.71
N SER A 230 -1.04 -3.15 -13.72
CA SER A 230 -1.02 -3.96 -14.95
C SER A 230 -1.27 -5.43 -14.67
N THR A 231 -1.64 -6.20 -15.69
CA THR A 231 -1.55 -7.66 -15.61
C THR A 231 -0.10 -8.13 -15.38
N TRP A 232 0.09 -9.20 -14.61
CA TRP A 232 1.40 -9.78 -14.29
C TRP A 232 2.22 -10.25 -15.51
N ASN A 233 1.60 -10.40 -16.69
CA ASN A 233 2.30 -10.71 -17.93
C ASN A 233 2.83 -9.45 -18.66
N GLN A 234 2.38 -8.25 -18.27
CA GLN A 234 2.72 -6.96 -18.87
C GLN A 234 3.68 -6.13 -18.01
N THR A 235 3.75 -6.39 -16.69
CA THR A 235 4.61 -5.73 -15.71
C THR A 235 6.06 -5.58 -16.17
N ASN A 236 6.61 -6.58 -16.86
CA ASN A 236 7.99 -6.61 -17.36
C ASN A 236 8.39 -5.35 -18.15
N ARG A 237 7.47 -4.71 -18.91
CA ARG A 237 7.78 -3.49 -19.66
C ARG A 237 7.96 -2.25 -18.79
N ILE A 238 7.31 -2.23 -17.62
CA ILE A 238 7.34 -1.10 -16.69
C ILE A 238 8.47 -1.31 -15.68
N ILE A 239 8.58 -2.50 -15.10
CA ILE A 239 9.57 -2.76 -14.05
C ILE A 239 11.01 -2.59 -14.54
N THR A 240 11.30 -2.82 -15.82
CA THR A 240 12.64 -2.63 -16.42
C THR A 240 12.95 -1.18 -16.83
N ASP A 241 12.04 -0.22 -16.59
CA ASP A 241 12.30 1.20 -16.81
C ASP A 241 13.37 1.69 -15.81
N GLU A 242 14.37 2.43 -16.29
CA GLU A 242 15.56 2.81 -15.51
C GLU A 242 15.21 3.60 -14.24
N ARG A 243 14.18 4.44 -14.34
CA ARG A 243 13.65 5.29 -13.26
C ARG A 243 13.02 4.47 -12.12
N LEU A 244 12.63 3.24 -12.40
CA LEU A 244 12.13 2.28 -11.41
C LEU A 244 13.20 1.29 -10.93
N GLN A 245 14.23 1.02 -11.74
CA GLN A 245 15.33 0.11 -11.37
C GLN A 245 16.24 0.68 -10.27
N ALA A 246 16.38 2.01 -10.19
CA ALA A 246 17.13 2.70 -9.13
C ALA A 246 16.45 2.63 -7.74
N LEU A 247 15.14 2.36 -7.67
CA LEU A 247 14.37 2.40 -6.44
C LEU A 247 14.54 1.14 -5.59
N LEU A 248 14.56 1.31 -4.26
CA LEU A 248 14.46 0.20 -3.31
C LEU A 248 13.14 -0.54 -3.51
N ARG A 249 13.21 -1.84 -3.80
CA ARG A 249 12.05 -2.70 -4.06
C ARG A 249 11.53 -3.36 -2.77
N VAL A 250 10.24 -3.22 -2.51
CA VAL A 250 9.55 -3.67 -1.30
C VAL A 250 8.50 -4.71 -1.67
N GLU A 251 8.42 -5.79 -0.88
CA GLU A 251 7.52 -6.91 -1.13
C GLU A 251 6.64 -7.24 0.07
N LEU A 252 5.34 -7.40 -0.20
CA LEU A 252 4.30 -7.70 0.78
C LEU A 252 4.18 -9.22 1.01
N LYS A 253 5.28 -9.85 1.44
CA LYS A 253 5.54 -11.32 1.46
C LYS A 253 4.44 -12.17 2.13
N THR A 254 3.70 -11.63 3.09
CA THR A 254 2.67 -12.35 3.88
C THR A 254 1.25 -12.11 3.42
N ARG A 255 1.04 -11.24 2.42
CA ARG A 255 -0.31 -10.81 1.99
C ARG A 255 -0.87 -11.75 0.92
N LYS A 256 -2.16 -12.05 1.02
CA LYS A 256 -2.91 -12.87 0.07
C LYS A 256 -4.04 -12.05 -0.53
N THR A 257 -4.22 -12.16 -1.84
CA THR A 257 -5.30 -11.50 -2.57
C THR A 257 -6.65 -12.11 -2.22
N CYS A 258 -7.69 -11.28 -2.31
CA CYS A 258 -9.07 -11.73 -2.38
C CYS A 258 -9.74 -11.35 -3.70
N PHE A 259 -8.94 -11.06 -4.72
CA PHE A 259 -9.40 -10.58 -6.01
C PHE A 259 -10.22 -11.62 -6.77
N TRP A 260 -11.53 -11.37 -6.86
CA TRP A 260 -12.53 -12.28 -7.43
C TRP A 260 -12.40 -12.59 -8.94
N ARG A 261 -11.38 -12.04 -9.62
CA ARG A 261 -11.01 -12.28 -11.02
C ARG A 261 -9.61 -12.92 -11.14
N HIS A 262 -9.26 -13.84 -10.25
CA HIS A 262 -8.06 -14.68 -10.35
C HIS A 262 -7.82 -15.16 -11.79
N GLN A 263 -6.59 -15.00 -12.29
CA GLN A 263 -6.20 -15.65 -13.55
C GLN A 263 -5.80 -17.11 -13.26
N LYS A 264 -6.09 -18.02 -14.19
CA LYS A 264 -5.85 -19.45 -14.01
C LYS A 264 -4.35 -19.70 -13.88
N GLY A 265 -3.92 -20.23 -12.72
CA GLY A 265 -2.51 -20.52 -12.44
C GLY A 265 -1.73 -19.37 -11.79
N SER A 266 -2.33 -18.21 -11.54
CA SER A 266 -1.69 -17.17 -10.73
C SER A 266 -1.67 -17.57 -9.24
N PRO A 267 -0.57 -17.31 -8.51
CA PRO A 267 -0.51 -17.46 -7.05
C PRO A 267 -1.53 -16.58 -6.32
N ASP A 268 -1.90 -16.96 -5.10
CA ASP A 268 -2.74 -16.13 -4.23
C ASP A 268 -1.98 -14.96 -3.58
N THR A 269 -0.68 -14.83 -3.82
CA THR A 269 0.14 -13.64 -3.45
C THR A 269 0.04 -12.50 -4.46
N TYR A 270 -0.62 -12.71 -5.60
CA TYR A 270 -0.75 -11.72 -6.67
C TYR A 270 -1.90 -10.74 -6.40
N LEU A 271 -1.60 -9.74 -5.56
CA LEU A 271 -2.52 -8.68 -5.14
C LEU A 271 -3.07 -7.85 -6.31
N ALA A 272 -4.31 -7.40 -6.20
CA ALA A 272 -4.81 -6.26 -6.98
C ALA A 272 -4.15 -4.95 -6.48
N THR A 273 -3.99 -3.95 -7.35
CA THR A 273 -3.29 -2.70 -7.00
C THR A 273 -3.87 -2.00 -5.76
N ILE A 274 -5.19 -1.98 -5.58
CA ILE A 274 -5.79 -1.41 -4.36
C ILE A 274 -5.49 -2.22 -3.09
N GLU A 275 -5.36 -3.55 -3.19
CA GLU A 275 -4.95 -4.40 -2.07
C GLU A 275 -3.49 -4.16 -1.72
N ALA A 276 -2.61 -4.02 -2.72
CA ALA A 276 -1.20 -3.69 -2.50
C ALA A 276 -1.03 -2.33 -1.82
N VAL A 277 -1.78 -1.31 -2.27
CA VAL A 277 -1.83 0.01 -1.63
C VAL A 277 -2.34 -0.09 -0.19
N TYR A 278 -3.48 -0.74 0.04
CA TYR A 278 -4.06 -0.89 1.39
C TYR A 278 -3.13 -1.64 2.35
N TYR A 279 -2.56 -2.77 1.93
CA TYR A 279 -1.68 -3.55 2.80
C TYR A 279 -0.35 -2.84 3.06
N PHE A 280 0.27 -2.21 2.05
CA PHE A 280 1.47 -1.40 2.27
C PHE A 280 1.21 -0.29 3.28
N LEU A 281 0.10 0.45 3.16
CA LEU A 281 -0.24 1.52 4.09
C LEU A 281 -0.51 1.01 5.50
N LYS A 282 -1.15 -0.15 5.65
CA LYS A 282 -1.31 -0.81 6.95
C LYS A 282 0.06 -1.19 7.55
N ASP A 283 0.91 -1.87 6.78
CA ASP A 283 2.26 -2.25 7.21
C ASP A 283 3.12 -1.02 7.54
N TYR A 284 2.96 0.10 6.80
CA TYR A 284 3.63 1.37 7.05
C TYR A 284 3.19 2.03 8.37
N GLN A 285 1.89 2.02 8.68
CA GLN A 285 1.36 2.51 9.96
C GLN A 285 1.95 1.73 11.14
N GLU A 286 1.91 0.39 11.07
CA GLU A 286 2.32 -0.49 12.17
C GLU A 286 3.86 -0.53 12.34
N LEU A 287 4.63 -0.56 11.24
CA LEU A 287 6.08 -0.82 11.26
C LEU A 287 6.94 0.44 11.11
N CYS A 288 6.51 1.43 10.32
CA CYS A 288 7.30 2.63 10.03
C CYS A 288 6.89 3.82 10.92
N LEU A 289 5.58 4.03 11.08
CA LEU A 289 5.05 5.08 11.98
C LEU A 289 4.93 4.61 13.43
N ARG A 290 5.08 3.29 13.69
CA ARG A 290 4.97 2.65 15.01
C ARG A 290 3.67 2.99 15.77
N GLN A 291 2.58 3.09 15.01
CA GLN A 291 1.26 3.43 15.53
C GLN A 291 0.28 2.26 15.32
N GLU A 292 -0.67 2.10 16.23
CA GLU A 292 -1.71 1.07 16.06
C GLU A 292 -2.57 1.33 14.81
N TYR A 293 -2.80 0.28 14.02
CA TYR A 293 -3.74 0.34 12.92
C TYR A 293 -5.18 0.22 13.42
N THR A 294 -5.91 1.33 13.42
CA THR A 294 -7.29 1.42 13.92
C THR A 294 -8.33 1.47 12.81
N GLY A 295 -7.94 1.28 11.54
CA GLY A 295 -8.83 1.30 10.37
C GLY A 295 -8.77 2.58 9.53
N GLN A 296 -7.73 3.41 9.73
CA GLN A 296 -7.57 4.73 9.10
C GLN A 296 -7.65 4.67 7.56
N TYR A 297 -7.29 3.53 6.95
CA TYR A 297 -7.25 3.34 5.50
C TYR A 297 -8.27 2.32 4.98
N ASP A 298 -9.14 1.77 5.85
CA ASP A 298 -10.12 0.74 5.47
C ASP A 298 -11.00 1.20 4.31
N ASN A 299 -11.38 2.48 4.30
CA ASN A 299 -12.18 3.09 3.25
C ASN A 299 -11.53 3.10 1.87
N LEU A 300 -10.22 2.87 1.70
CA LEU A 300 -9.62 2.61 0.37
C LEU A 300 -10.25 1.38 -0.31
N MET A 301 -10.78 0.45 0.49
CA MET A 301 -11.47 -0.75 0.03
C MET A 301 -12.96 -0.53 -0.22
N TYR A 302 -13.51 0.69 -0.05
CA TYR A 302 -14.96 1.00 -0.19
C TYR A 302 -15.54 0.50 -1.53
N PHE A 303 -15.05 1.02 -2.66
CA PHE A 303 -15.49 0.54 -3.98
C PHE A 303 -15.15 -0.94 -4.22
N TYR A 304 -14.01 -1.41 -3.71
CA TYR A 304 -13.55 -2.78 -3.92
C TYR A 304 -14.50 -3.82 -3.27
N CYS A 305 -14.82 -3.63 -1.99
CA CYS A 305 -15.72 -4.48 -1.22
C CYS A 305 -17.17 -4.43 -1.74
N TYR A 306 -17.63 -3.26 -2.19
CA TYR A 306 -18.94 -3.13 -2.83
C TYR A 306 -19.02 -3.89 -4.17
N LEU A 307 -18.04 -3.69 -5.06
CA LEU A 307 -17.97 -4.37 -6.35
C LEU A 307 -17.77 -5.89 -6.20
N HIS A 308 -16.98 -6.32 -5.23
CA HIS A 308 -16.84 -7.73 -4.83
C HIS A 308 -18.20 -8.35 -4.46
N THR A 309 -18.97 -7.65 -3.61
CA THR A 309 -20.31 -8.08 -3.18
C THR A 309 -21.27 -8.20 -4.36
N LEU A 310 -21.35 -7.19 -5.24
CA LEU A 310 -22.19 -7.24 -6.44
C LEU A 310 -21.85 -8.43 -7.34
N ILE A 311 -20.56 -8.73 -7.53
CA ILE A 311 -20.12 -9.80 -8.43
C ILE A 311 -20.34 -11.18 -7.83
N ASN A 312 -20.18 -11.36 -6.52
CA ASN A 312 -20.49 -12.63 -5.85
C ASN A 312 -21.99 -12.89 -5.76
N ASN A 313 -22.81 -11.86 -5.57
CA ASN A 313 -24.26 -11.97 -5.68
C ASN A 313 -24.66 -12.42 -7.10
N ALA A 314 -24.13 -11.76 -8.15
CA ALA A 314 -24.39 -12.14 -9.54
C ALA A 314 -23.93 -13.58 -9.87
N LYS A 315 -22.75 -14.02 -9.39
CA LYS A 315 -22.28 -15.41 -9.50
C LYS A 315 -23.25 -16.40 -8.85
N THR A 316 -23.72 -16.09 -7.65
CA THR A 316 -24.66 -16.91 -6.88
C THR A 316 -26.00 -17.03 -7.61
N THR A 317 -26.58 -15.93 -8.08
CA THR A 317 -27.82 -15.92 -8.88
C THR A 317 -27.66 -16.68 -10.20
N ALA A 318 -26.47 -16.63 -10.82
CA ALA A 318 -26.17 -17.35 -12.05
C ALA A 318 -25.80 -18.84 -11.84
N GLY A 319 -25.88 -19.37 -10.61
CA GLY A 319 -25.55 -20.76 -10.28
C GLY A 319 -24.07 -21.13 -10.44
N ARG A 320 -23.17 -20.15 -10.56
CA ARG A 320 -21.73 -20.36 -10.75
C ARG A 320 -21.00 -20.13 -9.42
N ARG A 321 -20.67 -21.22 -8.72
CA ARG A 321 -19.72 -21.23 -7.60
C ARG A 321 -18.31 -21.50 -8.12
#